data_AF-A0A2A4LDA2-F1
#
_entry.id   AF-A0A2A4LDA2-F1
#
_cell.length_a   1.000
_cell.length_b   1.000
_cell.length_c   1.000
_cell.angle_alpha   90.00
_cell.angle_beta   90.00
_cell.angle_gamma   90.00
#
_symmetry.space_group_name_H-M   'P 1'
#
loop_
_entity.id
_entity.type
_entity.pdbx_description
1 polymer ?
#
loop_
_entity_poly.entity_id
_entity_poly.type
_entity_poly.pdbx_seq_one_letter_code
_entity_poly.pdbx_strand_id
1 'polypeptide(L)'
;MFGAISRKTAIAVNWWSIGSSILLNCSAAPRLYLASLPEAIREELLKQHLHAMTPHSLTDPDQFRTQPSSTYTTMRENVVCVGILLFYWMK
;
A
#
# COMPACT_ATOMS: atom_id res chain seq x y z
N MET A 1 13.54 15.92 29.88
CA MET A 1 14.07 14.75 30.61
C MET A 1 13.39 13.52 30.03
N PHE A 2 14.03 12.84 29.07
CA PHE A 2 13.46 11.65 28.44
C PHE A 2 13.71 10.45 29.36
N GLY A 3 12.64 9.84 29.87
CA GLY A 3 12.72 8.65 30.71
C GLY A 3 13.33 7.48 29.95
N ALA A 4 14.23 6.73 30.60
CA ALA A 4 14.88 5.57 30.00
C ALA A 4 13.85 4.48 29.65
N ILE A 5 13.65 4.25 28.35
CA ILE A 5 12.81 3.14 27.85
C ILE A 5 13.59 1.84 28.09
N SER A 6 13.00 0.91 28.83
CA SER A 6 13.55 -0.44 29.03
C SER A 6 13.66 -1.17 27.69
N ARG A 7 14.86 -1.65 27.33
CA ARG A 7 15.09 -2.36 26.06
C ARG A 7 14.23 -3.62 25.87
N LYS A 8 13.65 -4.17 26.95
CA LYS A 8 12.77 -5.35 26.89
C LYS A 8 11.36 -5.05 26.35
N THR A 9 10.96 -3.78 26.29
CA THR A 9 9.64 -3.35 25.79
C THR A 9 9.73 -2.44 24.57
N ALA A 10 10.93 -2.22 24.04
CA ALA A 10 11.14 -1.43 22.83
C ALA A 10 10.97 -2.31 21.59
N ILE A 11 10.03 -1.97 20.73
CA ILE A 11 9.86 -2.60 19.42
C ILE A 11 10.66 -1.78 18.40
N ALA A 12 11.54 -2.45 17.64
CA ALA A 12 12.19 -1.82 16.50
C ALA A 12 11.14 -1.58 15.40
N VAL A 13 10.77 -0.32 15.20
CA VAL A 13 9.86 0.07 14.12
C VAL A 13 10.70 0.38 12.89
N ASN A 14 10.61 -0.49 11.87
CA ASN A 14 11.16 -0.19 10.55
C ASN A 14 10.20 0.78 9.83
N TRP A 15 10.40 2.08 10.06
CA TRP A 15 9.62 3.12 9.39
C TRP A 15 10.00 3.20 7.91
N TRP A 16 9.04 3.58 7.06
CA TRP A 16 9.29 3.74 5.63
C TRP A 16 10.03 5.04 5.35
N SER A 17 11.12 4.99 4.57
CA SER A 17 11.85 6.19 4.19
C SER A 17 10.99 7.11 3.33
N ILE A 18 10.95 8.39 3.68
CA ILE A 18 10.31 9.43 2.87
C ILE A 18 10.99 9.48 1.49
N GLY A 19 10.20 9.57 0.42
CA GLY A 19 10.69 9.62 -0.97
C GLY A 19 10.99 8.27 -1.62
N SER A 20 10.75 7.15 -0.92
CA SER A 20 10.88 5.81 -1.51
C SER A 20 9.63 5.41 -2.32
N SER A 21 9.83 4.49 -3.28
CA SER A 21 8.76 3.94 -4.10
C SER A 21 8.14 2.70 -3.46
N ILE A 22 6.84 2.50 -3.71
CA ILE A 22 6.10 1.32 -3.27
C ILE A 22 5.41 0.70 -4.49
N LEU A 23 5.40 -0.64 -4.55
CA LEU A 23 4.72 -1.38 -5.62
C LEU A 23 3.21 -1.16 -5.59
N LEU A 24 2.63 -1.02 -6.77
CA LEU A 24 1.23 -0.65 -6.95
C LEU A 24 0.27 -1.62 -6.24
N ASN A 25 0.62 -2.90 -6.25
CA ASN A 25 -0.21 -4.00 -5.78
C ASN A 25 0.06 -4.40 -4.32
N CYS A 26 1.08 -3.88 -3.65
CA CYS A 26 1.52 -4.41 -2.35
C CYS A 26 1.10 -3.56 -1.15
N SER A 27 0.56 -2.35 -1.34
CA SER A 27 0.16 -1.48 -0.22
C SER A 27 -1.25 -0.91 -0.42
N ALA A 28 -1.91 -0.54 0.68
CA ALA A 28 -3.26 0.00 0.65
C ALA A 28 -3.33 1.35 -0.09
N ALA A 29 -2.34 2.22 0.13
CA ALA A 29 -2.26 3.53 -0.51
C ALA A 29 -2.20 3.45 -2.06
N PRO A 30 -1.27 2.71 -2.67
CA PRO A 30 -1.22 2.60 -4.13
C PRO A 30 -2.40 1.82 -4.72
N ARG A 31 -2.99 0.87 -3.98
CA ARG A 31 -4.25 0.23 -4.41
C ARG A 31 -5.41 1.22 -4.48
N LEU A 32 -5.53 2.10 -3.48
CA LEU A 32 -6.51 3.18 -3.48
C LEU A 32 -6.23 4.19 -4.60
N TYR A 33 -4.96 4.53 -4.82
CA TYR A 33 -4.57 5.37 -5.95
C TYR A 33 -5.00 4.73 -7.27
N LEU A 34 -4.66 3.46 -7.50
CA LEU A 34 -5.02 2.71 -8.71
C LEU A 34 -6.55 2.67 -8.92
N ALA A 35 -7.33 2.50 -7.85
CA ALA A 35 -8.78 2.50 -7.91
C ALA A 35 -9.39 3.87 -8.23
N SER A 36 -8.68 4.96 -7.88
CA SER A 36 -9.12 6.35 -8.13
C SER A 36 -8.77 6.87 -9.52
N LEU A 37 -7.90 6.18 -10.25
CA LEU A 37 -7.49 6.58 -11.59
C LEU A 37 -8.63 6.37 -12.60
N PRO A 38 -8.65 7.17 -13.68
CA PRO A 38 -9.52 6.89 -14.83
C PRO A 38 -9.27 5.47 -15.37
N GLU A 39 -10.33 4.82 -15.83
CA GLU A 39 -10.28 3.42 -16.27
C GLU A 39 -9.19 3.16 -17.32
N ALA A 40 -9.07 4.02 -18.34
CA ALA A 40 -8.04 3.89 -19.36
C ALA A 40 -6.61 3.87 -18.78
N ILE A 41 -6.32 4.75 -17.82
CA ILE A 41 -4.99 4.81 -17.18
C ILE A 41 -4.78 3.60 -16.28
N ARG A 42 -5.82 3.19 -15.54
CA ARG A 42 -5.77 1.99 -14.70
C ARG A 42 -5.47 0.75 -15.52
N GLU A 43 -6.12 0.58 -16.67
CA GLU A 43 -5.89 -0.55 -17.57
C GLU A 43 -4.46 -0.55 -18.14
N GLU A 44 -3.91 0.60 -18.51
CA GLU A 44 -2.50 0.67 -18.94
C GLU A 44 -1.52 0.24 -17.84
N LEU A 45 -1.79 0.62 -16.58
CA LEU A 45 -0.96 0.20 -15.45
C LEU A 45 -1.13 -1.30 -15.14
N LEU A 46 -2.34 -1.84 -15.27
CA LEU A 46 -2.64 -3.25 -15.01
C LEU A 46 -2.08 -4.20 -16.08
N LYS A 47 -1.71 -3.71 -17.27
CA LYS A 47 -0.97 -4.50 -18.28
C LYS A 47 0.45 -4.82 -17.85
N GLN A 48 1.02 -4.07 -16.90
CA GLN A 48 2.36 -4.30 -16.38
C GLN A 48 2.37 -5.52 -15.44
N HIS A 49 3.48 -6.27 -15.43
CA HIS A 49 3.62 -7.42 -14.54
C HIS A 49 3.63 -6.96 -13.07
N LEU A 50 2.65 -7.40 -12.28
CA LEU A 50 2.54 -7.10 -10.86
C LEU A 50 3.42 -8.05 -10.05
N HIS A 51 4.46 -7.52 -9.43
CA HIS A 51 5.42 -8.31 -8.65
C HIS A 51 4.84 -8.75 -7.29
N ALA A 52 5.04 -10.01 -6.91
CA ALA A 52 4.65 -10.52 -5.60
C ALA A 52 5.76 -10.26 -4.55
N MET A 53 5.49 -9.45 -3.53
CA MET A 53 6.41 -9.29 -2.39
C MET A 53 6.26 -10.38 -1.32
N THR A 54 5.09 -11.00 -1.27
CA THR A 54 4.69 -12.02 -0.30
C THR A 54 3.78 -13.04 -0.98
N PRO A 55 3.57 -14.23 -0.40
CA PRO A 55 2.57 -15.20 -0.89
C PRO A 55 1.13 -14.66 -0.90
N HIS A 56 0.85 -13.61 -0.14
CA HIS A 56 -0.46 -12.94 -0.08
C HIS A 56 -0.57 -11.72 -0.99
N SER A 57 0.49 -11.42 -1.76
CA SER A 57 0.47 -10.30 -2.69
C SER A 57 -0.52 -10.57 -3.81
N LEU A 58 -1.40 -9.60 -4.04
CA LEU A 58 -2.35 -9.66 -5.13
C LEU A 58 -1.61 -9.36 -6.45
N THR A 59 -1.61 -10.28 -7.40
CA THR A 59 -0.91 -10.10 -8.69
C THR A 59 -1.80 -10.29 -9.90
N ASP A 60 -3.03 -10.75 -9.70
CA ASP A 60 -4.03 -10.95 -10.74
C ASP A 60 -4.72 -9.60 -11.07
N PRO A 61 -4.56 -9.07 -12.30
CA PRO A 61 -5.21 -7.84 -12.73
C PRO A 61 -6.73 -7.85 -12.58
N ASP A 62 -7.39 -9.00 -12.77
CA ASP A 62 -8.86 -9.10 -12.70
C ASP A 62 -9.39 -8.84 -11.29
N GLN A 63 -8.58 -9.11 -10.27
CA GLN A 63 -8.92 -8.78 -8.88
C GLN A 63 -8.88 -7.28 -8.61
N PHE A 64 -8.11 -6.49 -9.36
CA PHE A 64 -8.13 -5.02 -9.26
C PHE A 64 -9.28 -4.37 -10.03
N ARG A 65 -9.89 -5.10 -10.99
CA ARG A 65 -11.08 -4.66 -11.72
C ARG A 65 -12.37 -4.90 -10.93
N THR A 66 -12.40 -5.97 -10.15
CA THR A 66 -13.61 -6.46 -9.47
C THR A 66 -13.72 -6.08 -8.00
N GLN A 67 -12.60 -5.72 -7.35
CA GLN A 67 -12.57 -5.48 -5.91
C GLN A 67 -12.70 -3.97 -5.61
N PRO A 68 -13.71 -3.53 -4.82
CA PRO A 68 -13.70 -2.19 -4.28
C PRO A 68 -12.45 -2.03 -3.42
N SER A 69 -11.69 -0.96 -3.66
CA SER A 69 -10.41 -0.66 -3.04
C SER A 69 -10.39 -0.98 -1.54
N SER A 70 -9.85 -2.14 -1.17
CA SER A 70 -9.70 -2.47 0.25
C SER A 70 -8.81 -1.41 0.89
N THR A 71 -9.33 -0.74 1.91
CA THR A 71 -8.59 0.28 2.66
C THR A 71 -7.47 -0.33 3.50
N TYR A 72 -7.41 -1.66 3.61
CA TYR A 72 -6.34 -2.38 4.28
C TYR A 72 -5.74 -3.48 3.42
N THR A 73 -4.46 -3.76 3.60
CA THR A 73 -3.78 -4.90 2.98
C THR A 73 -2.56 -5.35 3.78
N THR A 74 -2.20 -6.62 3.64
CA THR A 74 -0.97 -7.19 4.23
C THR A 74 0.17 -7.01 3.25
N MET A 75 1.10 -6.10 3.57
CA MET A 75 2.21 -5.75 2.68
C MET A 75 3.45 -6.64 2.91
N ARG A 76 3.70 -7.01 4.16
CA ARG A 76 4.77 -7.93 4.60
C ARG A 76 4.23 -8.85 5.68
N GLU A 77 4.95 -9.93 5.97
CA GLU A 77 4.64 -10.78 7.13
C GLU A 77 4.49 -9.90 8.38
N ASN A 78 3.32 -9.98 9.02
CA ASN A 78 2.95 -9.22 10.22
C ASN A 78 2.86 -7.69 10.06
N VAL A 79 2.80 -7.16 8.82
CA VAL A 79 2.59 -5.72 8.57
C VAL A 79 1.30 -5.50 7.80
N VAL A 80 0.32 -4.89 8.46
CA VAL A 80 -0.92 -4.41 7.86
C VAL A 80 -0.78 -2.93 7.54
N CYS A 81 -1.03 -2.58 6.28
CA CYS A 81 -1.13 -1.21 5.82
C CYS A 81 -2.60 -0.82 5.74
N VAL A 82 -2.93 0.38 6.23
CA VAL A 82 -4.23 1.01 6.05
C VAL A 82 -4.03 2.31 5.28
N GLY A 83 -4.85 2.55 4.26
CA GLY A 83 -4.81 3.72 3.41
C GLY A 83 -6.15 4.44 3.41
N ILE A 84 -6.09 5.77 3.30
CA ILE A 84 -7.22 6.63 3.04
C ILE A 84 -6.78 7.57 1.92
N LEU A 85 -7.62 7.72 0.89
CA LEU A 85 -7.38 8.69 -0.16
C LEU A 85 -8.01 10.03 0.25
N LEU A 86 -7.19 11.07 0.35
CA LEU A 86 -7.64 12.42 0.65
C LEU A 86 -7.60 13.24 -0.64
N PHE A 87 -8.76 13.71 -1.09
CA PHE A 87 -8.84 14.67 -2.19
C PHE A 87 -8.77 16.08 -1.62
N TYR A 88 -7.66 16.78 -1.88
CA TYR A 88 -7.55 18.20 -1.60
C TYR A 88 -7.93 18.98 -2.84
N TRP A 89 -9.01 19.77 -2.73
CA TRP A 89 -9.40 20.72 -3.77
C TRP A 89 -8.53 21.97 -3.63
N MET A 90 -7.48 22.06 -4.43
CA MET A 90 -6.68 23.27 -4.53
C MET A 90 -7.44 24.25 -5.43
N LYS A 91 -7.87 25.39 -4.86
CA LYS A 91 -8.50 26.49 -5.60
C LYS A 91 -7.50 27.22 -6.50
#